data_AF-A0A838E184-F1
#
_entry.id   AF-A0A838E184-F1
#
_cell.length_a   1.000
_cell.length_b   1.000
_cell.length_c   1.000
_cell.angle_alpha   90.00
_cell.angle_beta   90.00
_cell.angle_gamma   90.00
#
_symmetry.space_group_name_H-M   'P 1'
#
loop_
_entity.id
_entity.type
_entity.pdbx_description
1 polymer ?
#
loop_
_entity_poly.entity_id
_entity_poly.type
_entity_poly.pdbx_seq_one_letter_code
_entity_poly.pdbx_strand_id
1 'polypeptide(L)'
;MPEIDSDHVFGFDTLSIHAGQRPDPTTGARAVPIYQTTSFVFDDTDHAAHLFALQRFGNIYTRIMNPTTAAFEERIAALEDGTGAVATASGMAAQMATMMTLLRPGDELVSSSSLYGGTHTQFDITLRTWGINTIFVDSTDPENYRKAITPRTRAFYGETIGNPRGDVLDIQAVAAVAHEAGVPLIIDNTFATPYLCRPFDYEADI
;
A
#
# COMPACT_ATOMS: atom_id res chain seq x y z
N MET A 1 8.71 24.74 15.40
CA MET A 1 9.51 24.93 14.17
C MET A 1 9.20 26.33 13.67
N PRO A 2 10.16 27.09 13.12
CA PRO A 2 9.80 28.31 12.39
C PRO A 2 8.76 27.94 11.34
N GLU A 3 7.79 28.82 11.07
CA GLU A 3 6.77 28.64 10.04
C GLU A 3 7.46 28.21 8.75
N ILE A 4 7.35 26.92 8.42
CA ILE A 4 7.68 26.44 7.10
C ILE A 4 6.57 27.01 6.25
N ASP A 5 6.95 27.88 5.32
CA ASP A 5 6.09 28.37 4.25
C ASP A 5 5.30 27.18 3.68
N SER A 6 3.97 27.23 3.79
CA SER A 6 3.08 26.09 3.54
C SER A 6 3.14 25.58 2.09
N ASP A 7 3.79 26.35 1.21
CA ASP A 7 3.88 26.09 -0.21
C ASP A 7 5.21 25.42 -0.60
N HIS A 8 6.13 25.20 0.35
CA HIS A 8 7.41 24.58 0.05
C HIS A 8 7.31 23.05 -0.11
N VAL A 9 7.55 22.58 -1.34
CA VAL A 9 7.65 21.15 -1.65
C VAL A 9 9.07 20.66 -1.36
N PHE A 10 9.20 19.78 -0.36
CA PHE A 10 10.49 19.18 0.00
C PHE A 10 10.90 18.06 -0.97
N GLY A 11 12.20 17.94 -1.22
CA GLY A 11 12.75 16.84 -2.03
C GLY A 11 12.86 15.50 -1.28
N PHE A 12 13.06 14.42 -2.03
CA PHE A 12 13.09 13.03 -1.53
C PHE A 12 14.05 12.81 -0.35
N ASP A 13 15.28 13.32 -0.43
CA ASP A 13 16.27 13.15 0.64
C ASP A 13 15.83 13.79 1.95
N THR A 14 15.14 14.93 1.87
CA THR A 14 14.61 15.62 3.05
C THR A 14 13.42 14.85 3.62
N LEU A 15 12.49 14.41 2.77
CA LEU A 15 11.34 13.60 3.17
C LEU A 15 11.77 12.28 3.82
N SER A 16 12.79 11.62 3.26
CA SER A 16 13.33 10.35 3.77
C SER A 16 13.82 10.44 5.21
N ILE A 17 14.26 11.62 5.65
CA ILE A 17 14.77 11.85 7.00
C ILE A 17 13.70 12.45 7.92
N HIS A 18 12.77 13.26 7.38
CA HIS A 18 11.91 14.12 8.21
C HIS A 18 10.40 13.89 8.07
N ALA A 19 9.92 13.30 6.98
CA ALA A 19 8.49 13.02 6.84
C ALA A 19 8.02 12.05 7.94
N GLY A 20 6.77 12.22 8.37
CA GLY A 20 6.14 11.42 9.44
C GLY A 20 6.65 11.68 10.86
N GLN A 21 7.54 12.66 11.06
CA GLN A 21 8.20 12.85 12.35
C GLN A 21 8.23 14.31 12.79
N ARG A 22 7.82 14.54 14.04
CA ARG A 22 7.95 15.81 14.75
C ARG A 22 8.71 15.57 16.05
N PRO A 23 9.49 16.54 16.58
CA PRO A 23 10.10 16.39 17.90
C PRO A 23 9.03 16.04 18.94
N ASP A 24 9.36 15.13 19.87
CA ASP A 24 8.44 14.73 20.93
C ASP A 24 7.99 15.97 21.73
N PRO A 25 6.68 16.26 21.83
CA PRO A 25 6.20 17.47 22.50
C PRO A 25 6.43 17.47 24.01
N THR A 26 6.67 16.30 24.62
CA THR A 26 6.84 16.17 26.08
C THR A 26 8.27 16.46 26.51
N THR A 27 9.25 15.95 25.77
CA THR A 27 10.68 15.97 26.15
C THR A 27 11.57 16.74 25.17
N GLY A 28 11.07 17.04 23.97
CA GLY A 28 11.84 17.63 22.88
C GLY A 28 12.75 16.65 22.14
N ALA A 29 12.64 15.34 22.40
CA ALA A 29 13.45 14.32 21.74
C ALA A 29 13.31 14.42 20.21
N ARG A 30 14.44 14.51 19.50
CA ARG A 30 14.43 14.63 18.04
C ARG A 30 14.12 13.32 17.36
N ALA A 31 14.74 12.21 17.80
CA ALA A 31 14.46 10.87 17.30
C ALA A 31 13.07 10.39 17.76
N VAL A 32 12.37 9.62 16.92
CA VAL A 32 11.06 9.03 17.29
C VAL A 32 11.26 8.08 18.47
N PRO A 33 10.59 8.30 19.62
CA PRO A 33 10.60 7.35 20.72
C PRO A 33 9.99 6.01 20.29
N ILE A 34 10.48 4.90 20.84
CA ILE A 34 9.92 3.57 20.55
C ILE A 34 8.74 3.32 21.50
N TYR A 35 7.52 3.36 20.95
CA TYR A 35 6.30 3.06 21.69
C TYR A 35 6.05 1.55 21.73
N GLN A 36 6.89 0.82 22.49
CA GLN A 36 6.79 -0.63 22.70
C GLN A 36 5.69 -0.98 23.72
N THR A 37 4.44 -0.66 23.38
CA THR A 37 3.25 -0.97 24.17
C THR A 37 2.19 -1.65 23.32
N THR A 38 1.24 -2.34 23.93
CA THR A 38 0.07 -2.92 23.25
C THR A 38 -1.14 -2.00 23.28
N SER A 39 -1.31 -1.24 24.35
CA SER A 39 -2.54 -0.48 24.66
C SER A 39 -2.22 0.93 25.13
N PHE A 40 -3.22 1.81 25.05
CA PHE A 40 -3.14 3.22 25.39
C PHE A 40 -4.23 3.57 26.41
N VAL A 41 -3.90 4.47 27.33
CA VAL A 41 -4.83 4.95 28.37
C VAL A 41 -5.75 6.00 27.78
N PHE A 42 -7.02 5.99 28.19
CA PHE A 42 -8.00 7.03 27.86
C PHE A 42 -8.11 8.04 29.01
N ASP A 43 -8.43 9.28 28.69
CA ASP A 43 -8.63 10.32 29.71
C ASP A 43 -9.89 10.04 30.55
N ASP A 44 -10.96 9.59 29.90
CA ASP A 44 -12.23 9.16 30.50
C ASP A 44 -13.00 8.22 29.55
N THR A 45 -14.21 7.82 29.96
CA THR A 45 -15.07 6.90 29.17
C THR A 45 -15.63 7.53 27.89
N ASP A 46 -15.84 8.84 27.88
CA ASP A 46 -16.37 9.56 26.71
C ASP A 46 -15.28 9.69 25.64
N HIS A 47 -14.03 9.96 26.05
CA HIS A 47 -12.87 9.91 25.16
C HIS A 47 -12.74 8.54 24.51
N ALA A 48 -12.81 7.45 25.29
CA ALA A 48 -12.78 6.10 24.75
C ALA A 48 -13.88 5.88 23.68
N ALA A 49 -15.13 6.25 24.00
CA ALA A 49 -16.26 6.11 23.07
C ALA A 49 -16.03 6.88 21.76
N HIS A 50 -15.53 8.12 21.84
CA HIS A 50 -15.23 8.92 20.65
C HIS A 50 -14.14 8.31 19.77
N LEU A 51 -13.09 7.70 20.35
CA LEU A 51 -12.04 7.02 19.59
C LEU A 51 -12.57 5.79 18.85
N PHE A 52 -13.33 4.93 19.55
CA PHE A 52 -13.92 3.73 18.91
C PHE A 52 -14.98 4.07 17.86
N ALA A 53 -15.67 5.20 17.99
CA ALA A 53 -16.62 5.70 17.00
C ALA A 53 -15.95 6.46 15.83
N LEU A 54 -14.61 6.55 15.80
CA LEU A 54 -13.82 7.30 14.81
C LEU A 54 -14.20 8.81 14.75
N GLN A 55 -14.69 9.37 15.85
CA GLN A 55 -15.05 10.78 15.97
C GLN A 55 -13.87 11.66 16.42
N ARG A 56 -12.81 11.04 16.93
CA ARG A 56 -11.54 11.68 17.28
C ARG A 56 -10.37 10.80 16.83
N PHE A 57 -9.28 11.44 16.45
CA PHE A 57 -8.01 10.76 16.22
C PHE A 57 -7.32 10.46 17.55
N GLY A 58 -6.74 9.27 17.68
CA GLY A 58 -5.99 8.87 18.87
C GLY A 58 -5.73 7.38 18.86
N ASN A 59 -4.77 6.94 19.67
CA ASN A 59 -4.35 5.54 19.72
C ASN A 59 -5.24 4.73 20.64
N ILE A 60 -5.60 3.52 20.20
CA ILE A 60 -6.42 2.57 20.97
C ILE A 60 -5.61 1.32 21.30
N TYR A 61 -5.10 0.65 20.26
CA TYR A 61 -4.40 -0.62 20.39
C TYR A 61 -3.40 -0.81 19.24
N THR A 62 -2.17 -1.26 19.55
CA THR A 62 -1.03 -1.34 18.61
C THR A 62 -1.28 -2.22 17.39
N ARG A 63 -2.18 -3.20 17.47
CA ARG A 63 -2.58 -4.00 16.28
C ARG A 63 -3.24 -3.15 15.18
N ILE A 64 -3.84 -2.02 15.55
CA ILE A 64 -4.54 -1.12 14.63
C ILE A 64 -3.67 0.11 14.34
N MET A 65 -3.01 0.66 15.36
CA MET A 65 -2.24 1.91 15.26
C MET A 65 -1.23 2.05 16.40
N ASN A 66 -0.05 2.57 16.07
CA ASN A 66 1.02 2.84 17.02
C ASN A 66 1.81 4.08 16.57
N PRO A 67 2.19 5.01 17.46
CA PRO A 67 2.90 6.23 17.04
C PRO A 67 4.23 5.98 16.31
N THR A 68 4.97 4.92 16.69
CA THR A 68 6.22 4.54 16.01
C THR A 68 5.94 4.09 14.59
N THR A 69 4.90 3.26 14.43
CA THR A 69 4.48 2.72 13.13
C THR A 69 3.88 3.80 12.24
N ALA A 70 3.06 4.70 12.79
CA ALA A 70 2.47 5.83 12.08
C ALA A 70 3.53 6.75 11.47
N ALA A 71 4.62 7.02 12.20
CA ALA A 71 5.74 7.80 11.67
C ALA A 71 6.42 7.13 10.45
N PHE A 72 6.46 5.80 10.41
CA PHE A 72 6.94 5.05 9.25
C PHE A 72 5.92 5.08 8.09
N GLU A 73 4.63 4.86 8.39
CA GLU A 73 3.55 4.89 7.41
C GLU A 73 3.43 6.25 6.72
N GLU A 74 3.40 7.34 7.49
CA GLU A 74 3.37 8.71 6.95
C GLU A 74 4.59 9.02 6.08
N ARG A 75 5.76 8.48 6.43
CA ARG A 75 6.98 8.65 5.63
C ARG A 75 6.88 7.90 4.31
N ILE A 76 6.46 6.64 4.33
CA ILE A 76 6.30 5.85 3.10
C ILE A 76 5.26 6.50 2.18
N ALA A 77 4.13 6.93 2.72
CA ALA A 77 3.11 7.66 1.96
C ALA A 77 3.70 8.91 1.29
N ALA A 78 4.46 9.72 2.04
CA ALA A 78 5.10 10.91 1.48
C ALA A 78 6.19 10.61 0.43
N LEU A 79 6.87 9.46 0.52
CA LEU A 79 7.90 9.08 -0.46
C LEU A 79 7.31 8.49 -1.74
N GLU A 80 6.18 7.78 -1.65
CA GLU A 80 5.47 7.24 -2.81
C GLU A 80 4.53 8.28 -3.46
N ASP A 81 4.27 9.42 -2.82
CA ASP A 81 3.20 10.38 -3.16
C ASP A 81 1.78 9.77 -3.01
N GLY A 82 1.64 8.89 -2.02
CA GLY A 82 0.38 8.25 -1.67
C GLY A 82 -0.42 9.02 -0.61
N THR A 83 -1.74 8.82 -0.59
CA THR A 83 -2.63 9.45 0.40
C THR A 83 -2.50 8.88 1.82
N GLY A 84 -1.91 7.68 1.95
CA GLY A 84 -1.67 6.99 3.22
C GLY A 84 -0.90 5.70 2.99
N ALA A 85 -0.44 5.06 4.07
CA ALA A 85 0.22 3.76 4.02
C ALA A 85 -0.16 2.92 5.24
N VAL A 86 0.00 1.60 5.12
CA VAL A 86 -0.24 0.65 6.22
C VAL A 86 0.95 -0.28 6.34
N ALA A 87 1.60 -0.27 7.50
CA ALA A 87 2.68 -1.19 7.80
C ALA A 87 2.12 -2.57 8.18
N THR A 88 2.73 -3.61 7.64
CA THR A 88 2.35 -4.99 7.94
C THR A 88 3.58 -5.82 8.35
N ALA A 89 3.36 -7.04 8.82
CA ALA A 89 4.43 -7.90 9.31
C ALA A 89 5.38 -8.40 8.20
N SER A 90 4.96 -8.39 6.93
CA SER A 90 5.76 -8.80 5.77
C SER A 90 5.13 -8.33 4.45
N GLY A 91 5.89 -8.33 3.35
CA GLY A 91 5.33 -8.03 2.02
C GLY A 91 4.16 -8.93 1.62
N MET A 92 4.26 -10.24 1.92
CA MET A 92 3.16 -11.18 1.70
C MET A 92 1.90 -10.83 2.53
N ALA A 93 2.06 -10.26 3.72
CA ALA A 93 0.95 -9.80 4.54
C ALA A 93 0.32 -8.51 3.98
N ALA A 94 1.12 -7.57 3.45
CA ALA A 94 0.61 -6.39 2.74
C ALA A 94 -0.24 -6.78 1.53
N GLN A 95 0.30 -7.66 0.69
CA GLN A 95 -0.41 -8.19 -0.48
C GLN A 95 -1.69 -8.92 -0.07
N MET A 96 -1.62 -9.81 0.92
CA MET A 96 -2.78 -10.55 1.40
C MET A 96 -3.86 -9.63 1.99
N ALA A 97 -3.49 -8.64 2.79
CA ALA A 97 -4.43 -7.67 3.36
C ALA A 97 -5.14 -6.87 2.24
N THR A 98 -4.40 -6.49 1.20
CA THR A 98 -4.94 -5.82 0.00
C THR A 98 -5.96 -6.72 -0.70
N MET A 99 -5.59 -7.98 -1.00
CA MET A 99 -6.49 -8.92 -1.67
C MET A 99 -7.76 -9.20 -0.86
N MET A 100 -7.65 -9.41 0.45
CA MET A 100 -8.81 -9.69 1.31
C MET A 100 -9.71 -8.47 1.51
N THR A 101 -9.16 -7.27 1.36
CA THR A 101 -9.96 -6.04 1.41
C THR A 101 -10.81 -5.93 0.14
N LEU A 102 -10.21 -6.15 -1.03
CA LEU A 102 -10.82 -5.90 -2.34
C LEU A 102 -11.66 -7.06 -2.88
N LEU A 103 -11.22 -8.31 -2.67
CA LEU A 103 -11.76 -9.48 -3.36
C LEU A 103 -12.68 -10.31 -2.46
N ARG A 104 -13.69 -10.94 -3.07
CA ARG A 104 -14.63 -11.87 -2.45
C ARG A 104 -14.70 -13.18 -3.23
N PRO A 105 -15.18 -14.28 -2.63
CA PRO A 105 -15.42 -15.52 -3.37
C PRO A 105 -16.30 -15.27 -4.61
N GLY A 106 -15.83 -15.71 -5.77
CA GLY A 106 -16.44 -15.47 -7.07
C GLY A 106 -15.78 -14.36 -7.88
N ASP A 107 -14.97 -13.48 -7.27
CA ASP A 107 -14.26 -12.44 -7.99
C ASP A 107 -13.02 -12.96 -8.74
N GLU A 108 -12.57 -12.18 -9.72
CA GLU A 108 -11.38 -12.45 -10.52
C GLU A 108 -10.32 -11.34 -10.38
N LEU A 109 -9.07 -11.77 -10.22
CA LEU A 109 -7.87 -10.95 -10.28
C LEU A 109 -7.20 -11.19 -11.65
N VAL A 110 -6.85 -10.14 -12.39
CA VAL A 110 -5.98 -10.27 -13.57
C VAL A 110 -4.58 -9.84 -13.16
N SER A 111 -3.58 -10.70 -13.39
CA SER A 111 -2.23 -10.45 -12.90
C SER A 111 -1.19 -10.75 -13.97
N SER A 112 -0.07 -10.04 -13.96
CA SER A 112 1.14 -10.49 -14.66
C SER A 112 1.50 -11.92 -14.24
N SER A 113 2.04 -12.70 -15.17
CA SER A 113 2.64 -14.01 -14.94
C SER A 113 4.11 -13.94 -14.48
N SER A 114 4.77 -12.80 -14.66
CA SER A 114 6.14 -12.54 -14.18
C SER A 114 6.12 -12.05 -12.73
N LEU A 115 5.99 -12.99 -11.80
CA LEU A 115 5.83 -12.70 -10.37
C LEU A 115 6.85 -13.42 -9.49
N TYR A 116 7.08 -12.86 -8.31
CA TYR A 116 7.70 -13.58 -7.21
C TYR A 116 6.98 -14.92 -6.97
N GLY A 117 7.74 -16.00 -6.82
CA GLY A 117 7.16 -17.35 -6.72
C GLY A 117 6.19 -17.52 -5.54
N GLY A 118 6.40 -16.81 -4.44
CA GLY A 118 5.45 -16.77 -3.31
C GLY A 118 4.13 -16.09 -3.68
N THR A 119 4.18 -14.98 -4.41
CA THR A 119 3.02 -14.26 -4.94
C THR A 119 2.23 -15.13 -5.91
N HIS A 120 2.92 -15.77 -6.87
CA HIS A 120 2.27 -16.70 -7.79
C HIS A 120 1.58 -17.84 -7.04
N THR A 121 2.23 -18.43 -6.03
CA THR A 121 1.64 -19.49 -5.20
C THR A 121 0.43 -18.99 -4.41
N GLN A 122 0.51 -17.77 -3.86
CA GLN A 122 -0.60 -17.16 -3.12
C GLN A 122 -1.81 -16.99 -4.06
N PHE A 123 -1.61 -16.47 -5.26
CA PHE A 123 -2.69 -16.18 -6.21
C PHE A 123 -3.26 -17.43 -6.89
N ASP A 124 -2.41 -18.40 -7.22
CA ASP A 124 -2.82 -19.60 -7.96
C ASP A 124 -3.35 -20.70 -7.04
N ILE A 125 -2.81 -20.83 -5.82
CA ILE A 125 -3.21 -21.91 -4.91
C ILE A 125 -4.09 -21.36 -3.80
N THR A 126 -3.59 -20.37 -3.05
CA THR A 126 -4.27 -19.93 -1.82
C THR A 126 -5.60 -19.23 -2.14
N LEU A 127 -5.59 -18.22 -3.00
CA LEU A 127 -6.81 -17.48 -3.39
C LEU A 127 -7.85 -18.39 -4.06
N ARG A 128 -7.43 -19.34 -4.90
CA ARG A 128 -8.34 -20.31 -5.53
C ARG A 128 -9.09 -21.16 -4.51
N THR A 129 -8.44 -21.58 -3.42
CA THR A 129 -9.12 -22.34 -2.35
C THR A 129 -10.21 -21.53 -1.62
N TRP A 130 -10.15 -20.20 -1.70
CA TRP A 130 -11.17 -19.29 -1.17
C TRP A 130 -12.18 -18.83 -2.23
N GLY A 131 -12.15 -19.44 -3.42
CA GLY A 131 -13.07 -19.12 -4.51
C GLY A 131 -12.74 -17.84 -5.27
N ILE A 132 -11.53 -17.28 -5.11
CA ILE A 132 -11.04 -16.15 -5.90
C ILE A 132 -10.16 -16.70 -7.02
N ASN A 133 -10.48 -16.36 -8.28
CA ASN A 133 -9.76 -16.88 -9.43
C ASN A 133 -8.76 -15.85 -9.96
N THR A 134 -7.51 -16.26 -10.17
CA THR A 134 -6.49 -15.40 -10.82
C THR A 134 -6.30 -15.81 -12.27
N ILE A 135 -6.39 -14.83 -13.18
CA ILE A 135 -6.09 -14.96 -14.60
C ILE A 135 -4.71 -14.34 -14.83
N PHE A 136 -3.73 -15.19 -15.11
CA PHE A 136 -2.36 -14.73 -15.39
C PHE A 136 -2.17 -14.37 -16.87
N VAL A 137 -1.51 -13.25 -17.13
CA VAL A 137 -1.25 -12.73 -18.48
C VAL A 137 0.24 -12.44 -18.71
N ASP A 138 0.66 -12.40 -19.97
CA ASP A 138 1.98 -11.88 -20.33
C ASP A 138 1.95 -10.35 -20.25
N SER A 139 2.72 -9.78 -19.32
CA SER A 139 2.77 -8.33 -19.04
C SER A 139 3.52 -7.51 -20.08
N THR A 140 4.21 -8.14 -21.02
CA THR A 140 4.96 -7.41 -22.07
C THR A 140 4.05 -6.75 -23.10
N ASP A 141 2.77 -7.12 -23.15
CA ASP A 141 1.72 -6.48 -23.95
C ASP A 141 0.52 -6.11 -23.04
N PRO A 142 0.30 -4.82 -22.73
CA PRO A 142 -0.82 -4.35 -21.91
C PRO A 142 -2.20 -4.80 -22.43
N GLU A 143 -2.34 -5.05 -23.72
CA GLU A 143 -3.60 -5.55 -24.32
C GLU A 143 -3.99 -6.93 -23.75
N ASN A 144 -3.05 -7.72 -23.23
CA ASN A 144 -3.37 -9.00 -22.61
C ASN A 144 -4.19 -8.85 -21.33
N TYR A 145 -4.01 -7.74 -20.57
CA TYR A 145 -4.90 -7.43 -19.45
C TYR A 145 -6.32 -7.16 -19.96
N ARG A 146 -6.45 -6.38 -21.04
CA ARG A 146 -7.76 -6.04 -21.64
C ARG A 146 -8.51 -7.28 -22.09
N LYS A 147 -7.83 -8.20 -22.78
CA LYS A 147 -8.39 -9.47 -23.25
C LYS A 147 -8.83 -10.40 -22.12
N ALA A 148 -8.24 -10.26 -20.93
CA ALA A 148 -8.54 -11.09 -19.77
C ALA A 148 -9.70 -10.57 -18.92
N ILE A 149 -10.24 -9.38 -19.20
CA ILE A 149 -11.35 -8.80 -18.46
C ILE A 149 -12.61 -9.68 -18.59
N THR A 150 -13.29 -9.89 -17.47
CA THR A 150 -14.63 -10.48 -17.41
C THR A 150 -15.53 -9.64 -16.50
N PRO A 151 -16.85 -9.91 -16.45
CA PRO A 151 -17.74 -9.26 -15.49
C PRO A 151 -17.38 -9.49 -14.01
N ARG A 152 -16.51 -10.48 -13.73
CA ARG A 152 -16.06 -10.82 -12.37
C ARG A 152 -14.72 -10.18 -12.01
N THR A 153 -14.04 -9.52 -12.94
CA THR A 153 -12.78 -8.81 -12.66
C THR A 153 -12.99 -7.73 -11.61
N ARG A 154 -12.10 -7.65 -10.61
CA ARG A 154 -12.15 -6.66 -9.52
C ARG A 154 -10.87 -5.91 -9.26
N ALA A 155 -9.73 -6.39 -9.75
CA ALA A 155 -8.45 -5.71 -9.61
C ALA A 155 -7.47 -6.24 -10.65
N PHE A 156 -6.47 -5.41 -10.97
CA PHE A 156 -5.27 -5.80 -11.69
C PHE A 156 -4.06 -5.81 -10.75
N TYR A 157 -3.07 -6.66 -11.05
CA TYR A 157 -1.83 -6.75 -10.29
C TYR A 157 -0.60 -6.90 -11.19
N GLY A 158 0.49 -6.24 -10.84
CA GLY A 158 1.80 -6.43 -11.46
C GLY A 158 2.96 -6.07 -10.53
N GLU A 159 4.17 -6.41 -10.97
CA GLU A 159 5.43 -5.97 -10.35
C GLU A 159 6.08 -4.92 -11.26
N THR A 160 6.66 -3.86 -10.69
CA THR A 160 7.39 -2.84 -11.49
C THR A 160 8.49 -3.48 -12.35
N ILE A 161 9.18 -4.47 -11.78
CA ILE A 161 10.17 -5.32 -12.44
C ILE A 161 9.80 -6.78 -12.12
N GLY A 162 9.32 -7.52 -13.12
CA GLY A 162 8.78 -8.86 -12.95
C GLY A 162 9.85 -9.93 -12.68
N ASN A 163 9.50 -10.93 -11.87
CA ASN A 163 10.39 -12.03 -11.50
C ASN A 163 10.04 -13.33 -12.27
N PRO A 164 11.01 -14.17 -12.69
CA PRO A 164 12.45 -13.96 -12.73
C PRO A 164 12.95 -13.28 -14.02
N ARG A 165 12.03 -12.90 -14.92
CA ARG A 165 12.35 -12.45 -16.28
C ARG A 165 12.97 -11.05 -16.31
N GLY A 166 12.72 -10.22 -15.30
CA GLY A 166 13.18 -8.84 -15.24
C GLY A 166 12.49 -7.93 -16.26
N ASP A 167 11.32 -8.32 -16.77
CA ASP A 167 10.52 -7.46 -17.64
C ASP A 167 9.97 -6.27 -16.85
N VAL A 168 9.96 -5.10 -17.48
CA VAL A 168 9.43 -3.86 -16.89
C VAL A 168 7.99 -3.72 -17.33
N LEU A 169 7.08 -3.54 -16.36
CA LEU A 169 5.68 -3.32 -16.64
C LEU A 169 5.45 -1.89 -17.17
N ASP A 170 4.68 -1.75 -18.24
CA ASP A 170 4.13 -0.45 -18.64
C ASP A 170 2.96 -0.10 -17.72
N ILE A 171 3.28 0.46 -16.55
CA ILE A 171 2.31 0.76 -15.48
C ILE A 171 1.19 1.67 -16.02
N GLN A 172 1.55 2.74 -16.73
CA GLN A 172 0.58 3.72 -17.23
C GLN A 172 -0.38 3.10 -18.26
N ALA A 173 0.12 2.27 -19.18
CA ALA A 173 -0.74 1.60 -20.14
C ALA A 173 -1.68 0.59 -19.47
N VAL A 174 -1.20 -0.16 -18.47
CA VAL A 174 -2.02 -1.12 -17.72
C VAL A 174 -3.04 -0.40 -16.83
N ALA A 175 -2.66 0.72 -16.20
CA ALA A 175 -3.55 1.55 -15.40
C ALA A 175 -4.73 2.07 -16.24
N ALA A 176 -4.45 2.55 -17.46
CA ALA A 176 -5.50 2.98 -18.40
C ALA A 176 -6.50 1.84 -18.70
N VAL A 177 -6.03 0.61 -18.89
CA VAL A 177 -6.91 -0.56 -19.09
C VAL A 177 -7.72 -0.87 -17.82
N ALA A 178 -7.10 -0.79 -16.64
CA ALA A 178 -7.75 -1.04 -15.36
C ALA A 178 -8.90 -0.04 -15.12
N HIS A 179 -8.63 1.24 -15.36
CA HIS A 179 -9.61 2.32 -15.20
C HIS A 179 -10.73 2.26 -16.25
N GLU A 180 -10.46 1.86 -17.50
CA GLU A 180 -11.49 1.56 -18.51
C GLU A 180 -12.44 0.45 -18.03
N ALA A 181 -11.91 -0.53 -17.28
CA ALA A 181 -12.68 -1.63 -16.69
C ALA A 181 -13.32 -1.28 -15.33
N GLY A 182 -13.02 -0.10 -14.77
CA GLY A 182 -13.52 0.34 -13.47
C GLY A 182 -12.93 -0.42 -12.29
N VAL A 183 -11.69 -0.92 -12.39
CA VAL A 183 -10.99 -1.67 -11.33
C VAL A 183 -9.63 -1.03 -11.02
N PRO A 184 -9.12 -1.15 -9.77
CA PRO A 184 -7.81 -0.62 -9.41
C PRO A 184 -6.65 -1.46 -9.98
N LEU A 185 -5.52 -0.81 -10.20
CA LEU A 185 -4.21 -1.43 -10.45
C LEU A 185 -3.36 -1.40 -9.17
N ILE A 186 -2.89 -2.59 -8.77
CA ILE A 186 -2.00 -2.78 -7.62
C ILE A 186 -0.59 -3.09 -8.14
N ILE A 187 0.42 -2.35 -7.66
CA ILE A 187 1.82 -2.53 -8.08
C ILE A 187 2.70 -2.91 -6.91
N ASP A 188 3.35 -4.08 -7.01
CA ASP A 188 4.49 -4.40 -6.16
C ASP A 188 5.74 -3.70 -6.68
N ASN A 189 6.14 -2.66 -5.94
CA ASN A 189 7.27 -1.80 -6.24
C ASN A 189 8.55 -2.18 -5.48
N THR A 190 8.62 -3.39 -4.90
CA THR A 190 9.72 -3.82 -4.01
C THR A 190 11.11 -3.62 -4.65
N PHE A 191 11.24 -3.92 -5.94
CA PHE A 191 12.52 -3.88 -6.64
C PHE A 191 13.03 -2.45 -6.88
N ALA A 192 12.14 -1.53 -7.24
CA ALA A 192 12.52 -0.17 -7.61
C ALA A 192 12.59 0.74 -6.39
N THR A 193 11.74 0.52 -5.38
CA THR A 193 11.50 1.45 -4.25
C THR A 193 10.96 2.81 -4.73
N PRO A 194 10.36 3.64 -3.85
CA PRO A 194 9.87 4.97 -4.26
C PRO A 194 10.98 5.90 -4.81
N TYR A 195 12.25 5.57 -4.60
CA TYR A 195 13.37 6.37 -5.09
C TYR A 195 13.57 6.26 -6.60
N LEU A 196 13.35 5.07 -7.19
CA LEU A 196 13.58 4.84 -8.63
C LEU A 196 12.28 4.87 -9.44
N CYS A 197 11.16 4.47 -8.84
CA CYS A 197 9.86 4.49 -9.48
C CYS A 197 8.79 4.75 -8.41
N ARG A 198 7.91 5.72 -8.64
CA ARG A 198 6.65 5.87 -7.89
C ARG A 198 5.51 5.44 -8.79
N PRO A 199 4.90 4.26 -8.60
CA PRO A 199 3.80 3.79 -9.43
C PRO A 199 2.61 4.76 -9.49
N PHE A 200 2.38 5.54 -8.43
CA PHE A 200 1.33 6.57 -8.39
C PHE A 200 1.56 7.69 -9.43
N ASP A 201 2.81 8.03 -9.77
CA ASP A 201 3.12 8.97 -10.89
C ASP A 201 2.66 8.41 -12.25
N TYR A 202 2.37 7.11 -12.33
CA TYR A 202 1.91 6.39 -13.52
C TYR A 202 0.48 5.84 -13.36
N GLU A 203 -0.33 6.45 -12.50
CA GLU A 203 -1.77 6.17 -12.33
C GLU A 203 -2.10 4.80 -11.70
N ALA A 204 -1.13 4.14 -11.05
CA ALA A 204 -1.46 3.02 -10.17
C ALA A 204 -2.33 3.48 -8.99
N ASP A 205 -3.08 2.56 -8.37
CA ASP A 205 -4.01 2.89 -7.30
C ASP A 205 -3.50 2.44 -5.91
N ILE A 206 -2.71 1.36 -5.85
CA ILE A 206 -2.19 0.74 -4.62
C ILE A 206 -0.75 0.26 -4.80
#